data_AF-A0A7T8HJC2-F1
#
_entry.id   AF-A0A7T8HJC2-F1
#
_cell.length_a   1.000
_cell.length_b   1.000
_cell.length_c   1.000
_cell.angle_alpha   90.00
_cell.angle_beta   90.00
_cell.angle_gamma   90.00
#
_symmetry.space_group_name_H-M   'P 1'
#
loop_
_entity.id
_entity.type
_entity.pdbx_description
1 polymer ?
#
loop_
_entity_poly.entity_id
_entity_poly.type
_entity_poly.pdbx_seq_one_letter_code
_entity_poly.pdbx_strand_id
1 'polypeptide(L)'
;CPVVPTIKPLVAAPFPAPYYAAGYGYPASSQFHAQDEFGNLNFGYSNINSAKLRPETLMYVDANGVLQTISYVADGLGFRTVDSRLPAEPLVQAPAPVFEGEQVPDTPEVAEAKAKFQKAYDAAKTAAEEAE
;
A
#
# COMPACT_ATOMS: atom_id res chain seq x y z
N CYS A 1 -95.62 -1.96 -4.34
CA CYS A 1 -94.28 -2.14 -4.94
C CYS A 1 -93.28 -2.41 -3.83
N PRO A 2 -92.40 -3.42 -3.95
CA PRO A 2 -91.53 -3.82 -2.84
C PRO A 2 -90.42 -2.78 -2.61
N VAL A 3 -90.12 -2.56 -1.33
CA VAL A 3 -89.00 -1.72 -0.85
C VAL A 3 -87.71 -2.51 -1.01
N VAL A 4 -86.80 -2.04 -1.86
CA VAL A 4 -85.44 -2.57 -1.97
C VAL A 4 -84.59 -1.94 -0.85
N PRO A 5 -83.94 -2.72 0.03
CA PRO A 5 -83.05 -2.14 1.02
C PRO A 5 -81.77 -1.63 0.34
N THR A 6 -81.49 -0.34 0.53
CA THR A 6 -80.26 0.30 0.07
C THR A 6 -79.08 -0.21 0.92
N ILE A 7 -78.17 -0.97 0.32
CA ILE A 7 -76.95 -1.44 0.98
C ILE A 7 -75.96 -0.26 1.00
N LYS A 8 -75.59 0.20 2.20
CA LYS A 8 -74.51 1.18 2.38
C LYS A 8 -73.17 0.54 2.01
N PRO A 9 -72.32 1.20 1.20
CA PRO A 9 -70.99 0.68 0.92
C PRO A 9 -70.15 0.72 2.20
N LEU A 10 -69.52 -0.41 2.54
CA LEU A 10 -68.57 -0.49 3.63
C LEU A 10 -67.27 0.19 3.19
N VAL A 11 -66.94 1.33 3.81
CA VAL A 11 -65.63 1.97 3.62
C VAL A 11 -64.57 1.10 4.29
N ALA A 12 -63.63 0.58 3.49
CA ALA A 12 -62.47 -0.13 4.00
C ALA A 12 -61.59 0.84 4.80
N ALA A 13 -61.33 0.51 6.06
CA ALA A 13 -60.40 1.25 6.91
C ALA A 13 -58.97 1.11 6.35
N PRO A 14 -58.13 2.16 6.40
CA PRO A 14 -56.74 2.05 6.00
C PRO A 14 -56.03 1.07 6.94
N PHE A 15 -55.39 0.04 6.37
CA PHE A 15 -54.50 -0.84 7.12
C PHE A 15 -53.30 -0.04 7.64
N PRO A 16 -52.86 -0.24 8.89
CA PRO A 16 -51.67 0.44 9.38
C PRO A 16 -50.47 0.01 8.53
N ALA A 17 -49.71 0.99 8.03
CA ALA A 17 -48.44 0.75 7.37
C ALA A 17 -47.51 -0.04 8.31
N PRO A 18 -46.72 -1.00 7.81
CA PRO A 18 -45.76 -1.69 8.66
C PRO A 18 -44.80 -0.66 9.22
N TYR A 19 -44.80 -0.53 10.55
CA TYR A 19 -43.75 0.17 11.25
C TYR A 19 -42.47 -0.63 11.04
N TYR A 20 -41.52 -0.09 10.28
CA TYR A 20 -40.17 -0.62 10.32
C TYR A 20 -39.63 -0.29 11.70
N ALA A 21 -39.54 -1.30 12.57
CA ALA A 21 -38.72 -1.19 13.77
C ALA A 21 -37.32 -0.76 13.30
N ALA A 22 -36.85 0.39 13.76
CA ALA A 22 -35.46 0.79 13.60
C ALA A 22 -34.62 -0.35 14.18
N GLY A 23 -34.02 -1.14 13.29
CA GLY A 23 -33.17 -2.25 13.66
C GLY A 23 -32.14 -1.73 14.63
N TYR A 24 -32.03 -2.39 15.78
CA TYR A 24 -30.99 -2.21 16.77
C TYR A 24 -29.68 -1.84 16.07
N GLY A 25 -29.14 -0.67 16.40
CA GLY A 25 -27.88 -0.20 15.87
C GLY A 25 -26.82 -1.24 16.17
N TYR A 26 -26.45 -2.02 15.14
CA TYR A 26 -25.25 -2.84 15.19
C TYR A 26 -24.09 -1.93 15.61
N PRO A 27 -23.14 -2.41 16.41
CA PRO A 27 -21.91 -1.65 16.65
C PRO A 27 -21.39 -1.20 15.29
N ALA A 28 -21.29 0.11 15.08
CA ALA A 28 -20.75 0.67 13.86
C ALA A 28 -19.34 0.09 13.71
N SER A 29 -19.22 -0.91 12.85
CA SER A 29 -17.97 -1.58 12.57
C SER A 29 -17.55 -1.17 11.17
N SER A 30 -16.32 -0.72 11.05
CA SER A 30 -15.73 -0.32 9.78
C SER A 30 -14.47 -1.12 9.55
N GLN A 31 -14.27 -1.55 8.31
CA GLN A 31 -13.06 -2.22 7.86
C GLN A 31 -12.62 -1.57 6.56
N PHE A 32 -11.30 -1.42 6.39
CA PHE A 32 -10.73 -0.98 5.13
C PHE A 32 -9.46 -1.76 4.81
N HIS A 33 -9.18 -1.82 3.51
CA HIS A 33 -7.98 -2.38 2.92
C HIS A 33 -7.59 -1.55 1.69
N ALA A 34 -6.33 -1.15 1.60
CA ALA A 34 -5.76 -0.50 0.42
C ALA A 34 -4.36 -1.08 0.12
N GLN A 35 -4.05 -1.21 -1.17
CA GLN A 35 -2.70 -1.51 -1.65
C GLN A 35 -2.27 -0.42 -2.64
N ASP A 36 -0.99 -0.06 -2.63
CA ASP A 36 -0.39 0.73 -3.70
C ASP A 36 0.34 -0.18 -4.71
N GLU A 37 0.79 0.40 -5.82
CA GLU A 37 1.50 -0.28 -6.90
C GLU A 37 2.88 -0.81 -6.48
N PHE A 38 3.40 -0.35 -5.36
CA PHE A 38 4.68 -0.76 -4.79
C PHE A 38 4.54 -1.93 -3.82
N GLY A 39 3.32 -2.43 -3.61
CA GLY A 39 3.03 -3.57 -2.75
C GLY A 39 2.90 -3.21 -1.26
N ASN A 40 2.80 -1.92 -0.94
CA ASN A 40 2.52 -1.48 0.43
C ASN A 40 1.05 -1.71 0.77
N LEU A 41 0.79 -2.10 2.02
CA LEU A 41 -0.50 -2.61 2.48
C LEU A 41 -1.00 -1.79 3.68
N ASN A 42 -2.15 -1.13 3.54
CA ASN A 42 -2.80 -0.42 4.64
C ASN A 42 -4.14 -1.08 4.99
N PHE A 43 -4.27 -1.54 6.24
CA PHE A 43 -5.45 -2.22 6.73
C PHE A 43 -5.88 -1.69 8.09
N GLY A 44 -7.19 -1.62 8.30
CA GLY A 44 -7.73 -1.33 9.62
C GLY A 44 -9.13 -1.85 9.83
N TYR A 45 -9.46 -2.07 11.11
CA TYR A 45 -10.82 -2.30 11.56
C TYR A 45 -11.10 -1.53 12.85
N SER A 46 -12.35 -1.16 13.05
CA SER A 46 -12.85 -0.57 14.29
C SER A 46 -14.18 -1.20 14.66
N ASN A 47 -14.35 -1.59 15.92
CA ASN A 47 -15.57 -2.09 16.53
C ASN A 47 -15.57 -1.68 18.02
N ILE A 48 -16.72 -1.71 18.68
CA ILE A 48 -16.89 -1.49 20.13
C ILE A 48 -15.89 -2.29 20.97
N ASN A 49 -15.54 -3.51 20.56
CA ASN A 49 -14.67 -4.39 21.36
C ASN A 49 -13.18 -4.28 21.02
N SER A 50 -12.83 -3.77 19.84
CA SER A 50 -11.44 -3.74 19.36
C SER A 50 -11.30 -2.84 18.15
N ALA A 51 -10.20 -2.10 18.10
CA ALA A 51 -9.75 -1.39 16.90
C ALA A 51 -8.30 -1.73 16.62
N LYS A 52 -7.97 -1.93 15.35
CA LYS A 52 -6.60 -2.10 14.87
C LYS A 52 -6.43 -1.24 13.64
N LEU A 53 -5.44 -0.36 13.68
CA LEU A 53 -5.00 0.42 12.53
C LEU A 53 -3.54 0.03 12.26
N ARG A 54 -3.22 -0.33 11.01
CA ARG A 54 -1.85 -0.57 10.56
C ARG A 54 -1.49 0.48 9.51
N PRO A 55 -1.30 1.74 9.92
CA PRO A 55 -0.78 2.76 9.02
C PRO A 55 0.72 2.51 8.79
N GLU A 56 1.24 2.92 7.63
CA GLU A 56 2.69 3.02 7.41
C GLU A 56 3.36 4.00 8.39
N THR A 57 2.56 4.91 8.95
CA THR A 57 2.96 5.91 9.93
C THR A 57 2.20 5.72 11.25
N LEU A 58 2.88 5.22 12.27
CA LEU A 58 2.34 5.06 13.62
C LEU A 58 2.41 6.40 14.37
N MET A 59 1.26 6.90 14.82
CA MET A 59 1.14 8.11 15.64
C MET A 59 0.70 7.74 17.06
N TYR A 60 1.36 8.28 18.08
CA TYR A 60 0.95 8.10 19.48
C TYR A 60 1.31 9.30 20.33
N VAL A 61 0.56 9.49 21.41
CA VAL A 61 0.85 10.51 22.41
C VAL A 61 1.78 9.89 23.46
N ASP A 62 2.93 10.52 23.70
CA ASP A 62 3.86 10.06 24.73
C ASP A 62 3.44 10.49 26.15
N ALA A 63 4.20 10.07 27.16
CA ALA A 63 3.94 10.40 28.56
C ALA A 63 4.00 11.91 28.86
N ASN A 64 4.58 12.71 27.97
CA ASN A 64 4.67 14.16 28.08
C ASN A 64 3.55 14.88 27.31
N GLY A 65 2.61 14.14 26.71
CA GLY A 65 1.54 14.70 25.90
C GLY A 65 1.95 15.12 24.49
N VAL A 66 3.16 14.76 24.04
CA VAL A 66 3.66 15.12 22.70
C VAL A 66 3.26 14.04 21.71
N LEU A 67 2.78 14.45 20.54
CA LEU A 67 2.47 13.54 19.44
C LEU A 67 3.76 13.10 18.76
N GLN A 68 3.99 11.80 18.77
CA GLN A 68 5.19 11.15 18.27
C GLN A 68 4.80 10.31 17.06
N THR A 69 5.62 10.39 16.01
CA THR A 69 5.32 9.85 14.69
C THR A 69 6.46 8.94 14.25
N ILE A 70 6.14 7.70 13.91
CA ILE A 70 7.07 6.69 13.41
C ILE A 70 6.61 6.24 12.03
N SER A 71 7.37 6.57 10.98
CA SER A 71 7.10 6.19 9.60
C SER A 71 8.09 5.10 9.15
N TYR A 72 7.58 4.03 8.53
CA TYR A 72 8.41 2.99 7.91
C TYR A 72 8.53 3.26 6.42
N VAL A 73 9.76 3.44 5.92
CA VAL A 73 10.03 3.74 4.51
C VAL A 73 10.84 2.62 3.90
N ALA A 74 10.34 2.06 2.80
CA ALA A 74 11.06 1.12 1.95
C ALA A 74 11.30 1.77 0.58
N ASP A 75 12.56 2.14 0.29
CA ASP A 75 12.95 2.66 -1.02
C ASP A 75 14.28 2.06 -1.50
N GLY A 76 14.90 2.64 -2.53
CA GLY A 76 16.17 2.15 -3.10
C GLY A 76 17.36 2.14 -2.13
N LEU A 77 17.25 2.78 -0.97
CA LEU A 77 18.26 2.74 0.10
C LEU A 77 17.98 1.65 1.15
N GLY A 78 16.92 0.84 0.96
CA GLY A 78 16.52 -0.24 1.86
C GLY A 78 15.40 0.15 2.84
N PHE A 79 15.19 -0.71 3.84
CA PHE A 79 14.17 -0.50 4.89
C PHE A 79 14.72 0.42 5.99
N ARG A 80 14.01 1.53 6.26
CA ARG A 80 14.36 2.46 7.35
C ARG A 80 13.14 2.90 8.15
N THR A 81 13.40 3.33 9.39
CA THR A 81 12.40 3.90 10.29
C THR A 81 12.71 5.38 10.54
N VAL A 82 11.75 6.25 10.26
CA VAL A 82 11.80 7.69 10.52
C VAL A 82 10.96 7.97 11.76
N ASP A 83 11.59 8.30 12.88
CA ASP A 83 10.91 8.60 14.16
C ASP A 83 11.18 10.06 14.54
N SER A 84 10.16 10.76 15.03
CA SER A 84 10.24 12.14 15.51
C SER A 84 11.20 12.36 16.69
N ARG A 85 11.66 11.30 17.36
CA ARG A 85 12.66 11.35 18.44
C ARG A 85 14.08 11.06 17.99
N LEU A 86 14.26 10.55 16.77
CA LEU A 86 15.60 10.25 16.27
C LEU A 86 16.25 11.53 15.75
N PRO A 87 17.54 11.76 16.06
CA PRO A 87 18.29 12.83 15.42
C PRO A 87 18.24 12.64 13.91
N ALA A 88 17.92 13.71 13.16
CA ALA A 88 17.99 13.70 11.71
C ALA A 88 19.47 13.70 11.28
N GLU A 89 20.13 12.54 11.37
CA GLU A 89 21.46 12.38 10.81
C GLU A 89 21.35 12.41 9.27
N PRO A 90 22.14 13.26 8.59
CA PRO A 90 22.16 13.28 7.14
C PRO A 90 22.59 11.90 6.64
N LEU A 91 21.78 11.32 5.74
CA LEU A 91 22.05 10.04 5.07
C LEU A 91 23.24 10.21 4.12
N VAL A 92 24.46 10.20 4.65
CA VAL A 92 25.66 10.14 3.85
C VAL A 92 25.85 8.69 3.45
N GLN A 93 25.47 8.36 2.22
CA GLN A 93 25.86 7.09 1.63
C GLN A 93 27.39 7.03 1.64
N ALA A 94 27.94 6.09 2.41
CA ALA A 94 29.38 5.87 2.43
C ALA A 94 29.84 5.62 0.97
N PRO A 95 30.93 6.25 0.53
CA PRO A 95 31.45 6.01 -0.81
C PRO A 95 31.69 4.51 -0.97
N ALA A 96 31.23 3.96 -2.10
CA ALA A 96 31.43 2.55 -2.40
C ALA A 96 32.93 2.22 -2.29
N PRO A 97 33.31 1.08 -1.68
CA PRO A 97 34.70 0.70 -1.56
C PRO A 97 35.30 0.54 -2.97
N VAL A 98 36.25 1.41 -3.31
CA VAL A 98 37.03 1.30 -4.54
C VAL A 98 38.08 0.23 -4.30
N PHE A 99 38.17 -0.74 -5.21
CA PHE A 99 39.22 -1.76 -5.15
C PHE A 99 40.57 -1.10 -5.45
N GLU A 100 41.42 -0.92 -4.42
CA GLU A 100 42.75 -0.29 -4.52
C GLU A 100 43.88 -1.28 -4.88
N GLY A 101 43.55 -2.56 -5.06
CA GLY A 101 44.51 -3.59 -5.45
C GLY A 101 44.91 -3.48 -6.93
N GLU A 102 46.15 -3.89 -7.23
CA GLU A 102 46.58 -4.13 -8.61
C GLU A 102 45.73 -5.27 -9.19
N GLN A 103 45.06 -5.04 -10.32
CA GLN A 103 44.32 -6.11 -10.99
C GLN A 103 45.34 -7.16 -11.44
N VAL A 104 45.09 -8.43 -11.12
CA VAL A 104 45.91 -9.55 -11.62
C VAL A 104 45.97 -9.41 -13.14
N PRO A 105 47.18 -9.35 -13.75
CA PRO A 105 47.28 -9.20 -15.20
C PRO A 105 46.55 -10.37 -15.87
N ASP A 106 45.70 -10.05 -16.85
CA ASP A 106 45.00 -11.06 -17.63
C ASP A 106 46.03 -12.03 -18.24
N THR A 107 45.81 -13.34 -18.08
CA THR A 107 46.60 -14.34 -18.81
C THR A 107 46.35 -14.19 -20.32
N PRO A 108 47.27 -14.61 -21.20
CA PRO A 108 47.12 -14.41 -22.64
C PRO A 108 45.81 -15.00 -23.20
N GLU A 109 45.30 -16.09 -22.61
CA GLU A 109 44.05 -16.72 -22.99
C GLU A 109 42.82 -15.83 -22.69
N VAL A 110 42.85 -15.09 -21.58
CA VAL A 110 41.77 -14.17 -21.18
C VAL A 110 41.75 -12.93 -22.08
N ALA A 111 42.92 -12.45 -22.49
CA ALA A 111 43.03 -11.35 -23.45
C ALA A 111 42.45 -11.73 -24.83
N GLU A 112 42.73 -12.93 -25.32
CA GLU A 112 42.14 -13.43 -26.57
C GLU A 112 40.62 -13.62 -26.46
N ALA A 113 40.13 -14.13 -25.32
CA ALA A 113 38.70 -14.29 -25.08
C ALA A 113 37.98 -12.94 -25.06
N LYS A 114 38.55 -11.91 -24.41
CA LYS A 114 38.00 -10.55 -24.42
C LYS A 114 38.00 -9.95 -25.83
N ALA A 115 39.05 -10.15 -26.62
CA ALA A 115 39.09 -9.67 -28.00
C ALA A 115 38.04 -10.35 -28.89
N LYS A 116 37.81 -11.66 -28.72
CA LYS A 116 36.75 -12.40 -29.43
C LYS A 116 35.37 -11.92 -29.00
N PHE A 117 35.15 -11.70 -27.70
CA PHE A 117 33.89 -11.17 -27.18
C PHE A 117 33.62 -9.76 -27.69
N GLN A 118 34.62 -8.87 -27.68
CA GLN A 118 34.45 -7.50 -28.16
C GLN A 118 34.07 -7.47 -29.63
N LYS A 119 34.72 -8.28 -30.48
CA LYS A 119 34.35 -8.41 -31.90
C LYS A 119 32.91 -8.89 -32.08
N ALA A 120 32.48 -9.86 -31.28
CA ALA A 120 31.10 -10.36 -31.33
C ALA A 120 30.09 -9.31 -30.83
N TYR A 121 30.46 -8.55 -29.80
CA TYR A 121 29.64 -7.47 -29.25
C TYR A 121 29.49 -6.31 -30.23
N ASP A 122 30.58 -5.88 -30.87
CA ASP A 122 30.56 -4.82 -31.86
C ASP A 122 29.73 -5.24 -33.08
N ALA A 123 29.88 -6.47 -33.57
CA ALA A 123 29.06 -7.01 -34.66
C ALA A 123 27.58 -7.15 -34.30
N ALA A 124 27.27 -7.54 -33.05
CA ALA A 124 25.89 -7.60 -32.57
C ALA A 124 25.29 -6.20 -32.41
N LYS A 125 26.08 -5.21 -31.98
CA LYS A 125 25.66 -3.83 -31.87
C LYS A 125 25.38 -3.22 -33.25
N THR A 126 26.27 -3.43 -34.22
CA THR A 126 26.03 -2.96 -35.60
C THR A 126 24.82 -3.65 -36.21
N ALA A 127 24.64 -4.96 -36.00
CA ALA A 127 23.46 -5.67 -36.48
C ALA A 127 22.16 -5.23 -35.78
N ALA A 128 22.23 -4.80 -34.52
CA ALA A 128 21.09 -4.23 -33.80
C ALA A 128 20.76 -2.81 -34.29
N GLU A 129 21.78 -2.03 -34.66
CA GLU A 129 21.64 -0.67 -35.21
C GLU A 129 21.18 -0.69 -36.69
N GLU A 130 21.49 -1.76 -37.43
CA GLU A 130 20.99 -2.00 -38.81
C GLU A 130 19.60 -2.67 -38.86
N ALA A 131 19.14 -3.24 -37.75
CA ALA A 131 17.80 -3.83 -37.61
C ALA A 131 16.74 -2.83 -37.11
N GLU A 132 17.15 -1.60 -36.79
CA GLU A 132 16.29 -0.43 -36.53
C GLU A 132 16.17 0.43 -37.79
#